data_AF-A0A969KWP8-F1
#
_entry.id   AF-A0A969KWP8-F1
#
_cell.length_a   1.000
_cell.length_b   1.000
_cell.length_c   1.000
_cell.angle_alpha   90.00
_cell.angle_beta   90.00
_cell.angle_gamma   90.00
#
_symmetry.space_group_name_H-M   'P 1'
#
loop_
_entity.id
_entity.type
_entity.pdbx_description
1 polymer ?
#
loop_
_entity_poly.entity_id
_entity_poly.type
_entity_poly.pdbx_seq_one_letter_code
_entity_poly.pdbx_strand_id
1 'polypeptide(L)'
;KDKPLLMQRALTQLPAVEETWMIGDTEADIVAAKTHGIKAIAVLCGIRDRTQLIQHQPDRMVNDLSEAVDLIFAESAVKQASAV
;
A
#
# COMPACT_ATOMS: atom_id res chain seq x y z
N LYS A 1 0.58 13.79 -11.17
CA LYS A 1 1.57 14.45 -10.27
C LYS A 1 1.00 14.68 -8.87
N ASP A 2 -0.31 14.54 -8.68
CA ASP A 2 -0.99 15.00 -7.47
C ASP A 2 -1.04 13.96 -6.33
N LYS A 3 -0.96 12.65 -6.64
CA LYS A 3 -1.07 11.60 -5.60
C LYS A 3 -0.01 11.70 -4.48
N PRO A 4 1.28 11.97 -4.76
CA PRO A 4 2.26 12.19 -3.67
C PRO A 4 1.90 13.38 -2.77
N LEU A 5 1.34 14.47 -3.31
CA LEU A 5 0.92 15.63 -2.52
C LEU A 5 -0.31 15.29 -1.65
N LEU A 6 -1.27 14.54 -2.20
CA LEU A 6 -2.44 14.07 -1.46
C LEU A 6 -2.04 13.11 -0.33
N MET A 7 -1.09 12.22 -0.57
CA MET A 7 -0.55 11.33 0.45
C MET A 7 0.20 12.10 1.56
N GLN A 8 1.03 13.08 1.20
CA GLN A 8 1.67 13.96 2.18
C GLN A 8 0.63 14.66 3.06
N ARG A 9 -0.45 15.16 2.46
CA ARG A 9 -1.56 15.76 3.21
C ARG A 9 -2.24 14.74 4.14
N ALA A 10 -2.47 13.52 3.70
CA ALA A 10 -3.05 12.47 4.54
C ALA A 10 -2.13 12.15 5.74
N LEU A 11 -0.83 11.95 5.49
CA LEU A 11 0.16 11.67 6.54
C LEU A 11 0.31 12.80 7.56
N THR A 12 0.10 14.05 7.14
CA THR A 12 0.18 15.22 8.04
C THR A 12 -1.11 15.47 8.83
N GLN A 13 -2.26 15.02 8.34
CA GLN A 13 -3.57 15.27 8.95
C GLN A 13 -4.05 14.11 9.83
N LEU A 14 -3.57 12.89 9.57
CA LEU A 14 -3.91 11.72 10.36
C LEU A 14 -2.94 11.53 11.55
N PRO A 15 -3.37 10.88 12.64
CA PRO A 15 -2.50 10.54 13.75
C PRO A 15 -1.32 9.66 13.27
N ALA A 16 -0.17 9.83 13.92
CA ALA A 16 0.96 8.95 13.69
C ALA A 16 0.59 7.51 14.09
N VAL A 17 0.93 6.58 13.20
CA VAL A 17 0.76 5.14 13.40
C VAL A 17 2.09 4.44 13.12
N GLU A 18 2.31 3.28 13.72
CA GLU A 18 3.55 2.51 13.53
C GLU A 18 3.69 2.00 12.09
N GLU A 19 2.57 1.70 11.44
CA GLU A 19 2.56 1.18 10.08
C GLU A 19 1.42 1.79 9.28
N THR A 20 1.76 2.21 8.05
CA THR A 20 0.81 2.72 7.07
C THR A 20 1.01 1.92 5.78
N TRP A 21 -0.10 1.65 5.09
CA TRP A 21 -0.11 0.99 3.79
C TRP A 21 -0.87 1.82 2.79
N MET A 22 -0.34 1.93 1.57
CA MET A 22 -1.08 2.43 0.43
C MET A 22 -1.62 1.26 -0.37
N ILE A 23 -2.93 1.22 -0.59
CA ILE A 23 -3.58 0.22 -1.45
C ILE A 23 -4.07 0.94 -2.70
N GLY A 24 -3.73 0.42 -3.89
CA GLY A 24 -4.17 1.04 -5.13
C GLY A 24 -3.97 0.16 -6.36
N ASP A 25 -4.67 0.53 -7.43
CA ASP A 25 -4.70 -0.19 -8.70
C ASP A 25 -3.92 0.54 -9.81
N THR A 26 -3.24 1.66 -9.51
CA THR A 26 -2.44 2.38 -10.50
C THR A 26 -1.00 2.59 -10.10
N GLU A 27 -0.16 2.80 -11.11
CA GLU A 27 1.24 3.19 -10.97
C GLU A 27 1.43 4.38 -10.04
N ALA A 28 0.48 5.32 -10.04
CA ALA A 28 0.56 6.54 -9.27
C ALA A 28 0.37 6.27 -7.76
N ASP A 29 -0.37 5.23 -7.38
CA ASP A 29 -0.52 4.83 -5.97
C ASP A 29 0.79 4.25 -5.44
N ILE A 30 1.39 3.35 -6.21
CA ILE A 30 2.67 2.71 -5.87
C ILE A 30 3.78 3.76 -5.77
N VAL A 31 3.85 4.68 -6.74
CA VAL A 31 4.84 5.77 -6.74
C VAL A 31 4.62 6.73 -5.56
N ALA A 32 3.37 7.07 -5.24
CA ALA A 32 3.08 7.93 -4.10
C ALA A 32 3.55 7.29 -2.79
N ALA A 33 3.22 6.01 -2.57
CA ALA A 33 3.63 5.25 -1.39
C ALA A 33 5.16 5.27 -1.21
N LYS A 34 5.87 4.91 -2.28
CA LYS A 34 7.34 4.86 -2.28
C LYS A 34 7.99 6.21 -2.05
N THR A 35 7.41 7.28 -2.57
CA THR A 35 7.91 8.65 -2.37
C THR A 35 7.94 9.02 -0.88
N HIS A 36 7.02 8.45 -0.10
CA HIS A 36 6.90 8.72 1.35
C HIS A 36 7.37 7.57 2.23
N GLY A 37 8.06 6.56 1.66
CA GLY A 37 8.55 5.41 2.42
C GLY A 37 7.43 4.52 3.00
N ILE A 38 6.22 4.57 2.43
CA ILE A 38 5.09 3.74 2.81
C ILE A 38 5.09 2.47 1.96
N LYS A 39 4.72 1.34 2.56
CA LYS A 39 4.50 0.09 1.84
C LYS A 39 3.31 0.21 0.86
N ALA A 40 3.45 -0.36 -0.32
CA ALA A 40 2.42 -0.39 -1.36
C ALA A 40 1.85 -1.80 -1.59
N ILE A 41 0.52 -1.91 -1.58
CA ILE A 41 -0.21 -3.10 -2.04
C ILE A 41 -0.89 -2.75 -3.36
N ALA A 42 -0.47 -3.41 -4.44
CA ALA A 42 -1.10 -3.32 -5.74
C ALA A 42 -2.28 -4.31 -5.84
N VAL A 43 -3.48 -3.84 -6.18
CA VAL A 43 -4.66 -4.71 -6.41
C VAL A 43 -4.94 -4.89 -7.89
N LEU A 44 -5.33 -6.10 -8.29
CA LEU A 44 -5.61 -6.46 -9.70
C LEU A 44 -7.08 -6.34 -10.10
N CYS A 45 -7.95 -5.93 -9.17
CA CYS A 45 -9.39 -5.73 -9.41
C CYS A 45 -9.73 -4.35 -10.01
N GLY A 46 -8.74 -3.54 -10.37
CA GLY A 46 -8.91 -2.17 -10.89
C GLY A 46 -8.55 -2.02 -12.38
N ILE A 47 -8.03 -0.85 -12.76
CA ILE A 47 -7.86 -0.47 -14.19
C ILE A 47 -6.52 -0.88 -14.82
N ARG A 48 -5.57 -1.39 -14.02
CA ARG A 48 -4.27 -1.87 -14.49
C ARG A 48 -4.15 -3.37 -14.31
N ASP A 49 -3.43 -3.99 -15.23
CA ASP A 49 -3.07 -5.40 -15.11
C ASP A 49 -1.73 -5.60 -14.37
N ARG A 50 -1.42 -6.87 -14.11
CA ARG A 50 -0.20 -7.30 -13.42
C ARG A 50 1.07 -6.84 -14.15
N THR A 51 1.09 -6.85 -15.47
CA THR A 51 2.28 -6.51 -16.27
C THR A 51 2.61 -5.02 -16.16
N GLN A 52 1.59 -4.17 -16.04
CA GLN A 52 1.77 -2.74 -15.82
C GLN A 52 2.23 -2.45 -14.38
N LEU A 53 1.57 -3.06 -13.38
CA LEU A 53 1.85 -2.73 -11.97
C LEU A 53 3.21 -3.25 -11.50
N ILE A 54 3.68 -4.41 -11.99
CA ILE A 54 4.96 -4.98 -11.54
C ILE A 54 6.17 -4.11 -11.90
N GLN A 55 6.08 -3.31 -12.97
CA GLN A 55 7.14 -2.38 -13.38
C GLN A 55 7.43 -1.32 -12.31
N HIS A 56 6.43 -1.00 -11.47
CA HIS A 56 6.56 -0.05 -10.37
C HIS A 56 7.00 -0.71 -9.05
N GLN A 57 7.19 -2.04 -9.04
CA GLN A 57 7.71 -2.85 -7.94
C GLN A 57 6.96 -2.62 -6.60
N PRO A 58 5.64 -2.87 -6.51
CA PRO A 58 4.92 -2.77 -5.25
C PRO A 58 5.46 -3.78 -4.23
N ASP A 59 5.32 -3.49 -2.92
CA ASP A 59 5.75 -4.40 -1.85
C ASP A 59 4.93 -5.70 -1.83
N ARG A 60 3.65 -5.60 -2.17
CA ARG A 60 2.71 -6.73 -2.30
C ARG A 60 1.83 -6.54 -3.52
N MET A 61 1.35 -7.65 -4.08
CA MET A 61 0.36 -7.66 -5.14
C MET A 61 -0.68 -8.74 -4.88
N VAL A 62 -1.95 -8.35 -4.91
CA VAL A 62 -3.09 -9.20 -4.56
C VAL A 62 -4.21 -9.04 -5.59
N ASN A 63 -5.16 -9.98 -5.61
CA ASN A 63 -6.21 -9.98 -6.63
C ASN A 63 -7.26 -8.90 -6.36
N ASP A 64 -7.60 -8.66 -5.09
CA ASP A 64 -8.65 -7.72 -4.69
C ASP A 64 -8.40 -7.06 -3.33
N LEU A 65 -9.35 -6.21 -2.92
CA LEU A 65 -9.29 -5.50 -1.63
C LEU A 65 -9.44 -6.43 -0.42
N SER A 66 -10.16 -7.55 -0.54
CA SER A 66 -10.32 -8.50 0.56
C SER A 66 -8.98 -9.13 0.90
N GLU A 67 -8.27 -9.62 -0.13
CA GLU A 67 -6.92 -10.17 0.04
C GLU A 67 -5.93 -9.13 0.60
N ALA A 68 -6.07 -7.84 0.22
CA ALA A 68 -5.23 -6.77 0.78
C ALA A 68 -5.46 -6.60 2.29
N VAL A 69 -6.71 -6.65 2.73
CA VAL A 69 -7.09 -6.55 4.15
C VAL A 69 -6.60 -7.76 4.93
N ASP A 70 -6.80 -8.97 4.40
CA ASP A 70 -6.32 -10.22 5.01
C ASP A 70 -4.80 -10.20 5.20
N LEU A 71 -4.06 -9.69 4.20
CA LEU A 71 -2.61 -9.53 4.27
C LEU A 71 -2.20 -8.58 5.39
N ILE A 72 -2.85 -7.42 5.52
CA ILE A 72 -2.53 -6.43 6.57
C ILE A 72 -2.78 -7.02 7.97
N PHE A 73 -3.88 -7.75 8.14
CA PHE A 73 -4.16 -8.44 9.41
C PHE A 73 -3.11 -9.51 9.73
N ALA A 74 -2.70 -10.31 8.73
CA ALA A 74 -1.67 -11.32 8.91
C ALA A 74 -0.31 -10.71 9.30
N GLU A 75 0.14 -9.64 8.64
CA GLU A 75 1.40 -8.96 8.99
C GLU A 75 1.35 -8.32 10.39
N SER A 76 0.19 -7.78 10.77
CA SER A 76 -0.01 -7.20 12.10
C SER A 76 0.03 -8.26 13.21
N ALA A 77 -0.58 -9.43 12.97
CA ALA A 77 -0.59 -10.54 13.93
C ALA A 77 0.80 -11.15 14.14
N VAL A 78 1.58 -11.31 13.05
CA VAL A 78 2.96 -11.85 13.12
C VAL A 78 3.88 -10.94 13.95
N LYS A 79 3.74 -9.62 13.83
CA LYS A 79 4.52 -8.66 14.62
C LYS A 79 4.18 -8.71 16.11
N GLN A 80 2.91 -8.85 16.45
CA GLN A 80 2.50 -9.03 17.86
C GLN A 80 3.09 -10.31 18.46
N ALA A 81 3.10 -11.41 17.71
CA ALA A 81 3.68 -12.67 18.16
C ALA A 81 5.21 -12.64 18.30
N SER A 82 5.89 -11.78 17.54
CA SER A 82 7.36 -11.63 17.60
C SER A 82 7.84 -10.61 18.63
N ALA A 83 6.91 -9.84 19.23
CA ALA A 83 7.16 -8.85 20.26
C ALA A 83 6.93 -9.39 21.69
N VAL A 84 6.67 -10.69 21.82
CA VAL A 84 6.48 -11.46 23.08
C VAL A 84 7.63 -12.45 23.24
#